data_AF-A0A953I774-F1
#
_entry.id   AF-A0A953I774-F1
#
_cell.length_a   1.000
_cell.length_b   1.000
_cell.length_c   1.000
_cell.angle_alpha   90.00
_cell.angle_beta   90.00
_cell.angle_gamma   90.00
#
_symmetry.space_group_name_H-M   'P 1'
#
loop_
_entity.id
_entity.type
_entity.pdbx_description
1 polymer ?
#
loop_
_entity_poly.entity_id
_entity_poly.type
_entity_poly.pdbx_seq_one_letter_code
_entity_poly.pdbx_strand_id
1 'polypeptide(L)'
;PYLIYEPSDVPLLLAAFRLSPLWVTGISAAVAVVMGLTGSGGLIGMTSRFVGSVALGLTAAVVYQRVAARGRGKVVSVVAGVVVYTLAEVALTLILGPLFFGDLQTALAMILPVVVPFNLIKGGLNGVAALLVDTGVSVWTRRSSQAE
;
A
#
# COMPACT_ATOMS: atom_id res chain seq x y z
N PRO A 1 -20.29 2.44 -3.49
CA PRO A 1 -19.07 2.67 -2.67
C PRO A 1 -17.83 2.79 -3.58
N TYR A 2 -17.11 3.92 -3.53
CA TYR A 2 -15.97 4.20 -4.42
C TYR A 2 -14.59 4.07 -3.73
N LEU A 3 -14.56 3.99 -2.40
CA LEU A 3 -13.37 3.69 -1.61
C LEU A 3 -13.47 2.28 -1.04
N ILE A 4 -12.63 1.38 -1.53
CA ILE A 4 -12.66 -0.05 -1.21
C ILE A 4 -11.38 -0.42 -0.46
N TYR A 5 -11.51 -1.28 0.55
CA TYR A 5 -10.36 -1.80 1.28
C TYR A 5 -9.74 -2.96 0.48
N GLU A 6 -8.45 -2.85 0.15
CA GLU A 6 -7.71 -3.91 -0.53
C GLU A 6 -6.72 -4.62 0.41
N PRO A 7 -6.99 -5.88 0.84
CA PRO A 7 -6.06 -6.65 1.66
C PRO A 7 -4.82 -7.11 0.88
N SER A 8 -4.79 -6.95 -0.45
CA SER A 8 -3.67 -7.31 -1.31
C SER A 8 -2.39 -6.52 -1.02
N ASP A 9 -2.46 -5.42 -0.26
CA ASP A 9 -1.26 -4.69 0.15
C ASP A 9 -0.52 -5.34 1.33
N VAL A 10 -1.14 -6.30 2.04
CA VAL A 10 -0.44 -7.14 3.03
C VAL A 10 0.71 -7.93 2.39
N PRO A 11 0.48 -8.80 1.38
CA PRO A 11 1.58 -9.53 0.73
C PRO A 11 2.56 -8.60 0.01
N LEU A 12 2.12 -7.42 -0.45
CA LEU A 12 3.00 -6.41 -1.03
C LEU A 12 4.01 -5.88 0.00
N LEU A 13 3.57 -5.58 1.22
CA LEU A 13 4.45 -5.16 2.31
C LEU A 13 5.38 -6.29 2.79
N LEU A 14 4.93 -7.55 2.76
CA LEU A 14 5.81 -8.70 3.01
C LEU A 14 6.93 -8.78 1.96
N ALA A 15 6.61 -8.55 0.68
CA ALA A 15 7.60 -8.45 -0.38
C ALA A 15 8.57 -7.28 -0.14
N ALA A 16 8.09 -6.14 0.36
CA ALA A 16 8.94 -5.00 0.71
C ALA A 16 9.96 -5.34 1.82
N PHE A 17 9.63 -6.23 2.77
CA PHE A 17 10.54 -6.62 3.85
C PHE A 17 11.49 -7.75 3.49
N ARG A 18 11.07 -8.66 2.60
CA ARG A 18 11.76 -9.95 2.37
C ARG A 18 12.37 -10.08 0.99
N LEU A 19 11.94 -9.27 0.03
CA LEU A 19 12.39 -9.30 -1.35
C LEU A 19 13.08 -7.97 -1.72
N SER A 20 12.89 -7.50 -2.94
CA SER A 20 13.50 -6.29 -3.48
C SER A 20 12.45 -5.30 -4.01
N PRO A 21 12.80 -4.01 -4.18
CA PRO A 21 11.93 -2.99 -4.77
C PRO A 21 11.32 -3.40 -6.12
N LEU A 22 12.05 -4.18 -6.92
CA LEU A 22 11.58 -4.68 -8.20
C LEU A 22 10.38 -5.63 -8.06
N TRP A 23 10.40 -6.51 -7.05
CA TRP A 23 9.28 -7.43 -6.78
C TRP A 23 8.03 -6.68 -6.34
N VAL A 24 8.19 -5.63 -5.53
CA VAL A 24 7.07 -4.78 -5.11
C VAL A 24 6.40 -4.13 -6.32
N THR A 25 7.17 -3.53 -7.23
CA THR A 25 6.64 -2.92 -8.45
C THR A 25 5.95 -3.97 -9.34
N GLY A 26 6.56 -5.15 -9.50
CA GLY A 26 6.00 -6.25 -10.28
C GLY A 26 4.66 -6.76 -9.74
N ILE A 27 4.56 -6.99 -8.42
CA ILE A 27 3.30 -7.39 -7.77
C ILE A 27 2.25 -6.29 -7.93
N SER A 28 2.63 -5.01 -7.75
CA SER A 28 1.72 -3.87 -7.94
C SER A 28 1.16 -3.82 -9.35
N ALA A 29 2.01 -4.02 -10.37
CA ALA A 29 1.60 -4.06 -11.77
C ALA A 29 0.65 -5.23 -12.04
N ALA A 30 0.97 -6.43 -11.56
CA ALA A 30 0.14 -7.61 -11.75
C ALA A 30 -1.26 -7.41 -11.13
N VAL A 31 -1.35 -6.92 -9.90
CA VAL A 31 -2.62 -6.65 -9.22
C VAL A 31 -3.43 -5.60 -9.97
N ALA A 32 -2.80 -4.52 -10.44
CA ALA A 32 -3.48 -3.47 -11.20
C ALA A 32 -4.05 -4.02 -12.52
N VAL A 33 -3.28 -4.82 -13.27
CA VAL A 33 -3.75 -5.46 -14.51
C VAL A 33 -4.95 -6.36 -14.24
N VAL A 34 -4.88 -7.21 -13.21
CA VAL A 34 -6.01 -8.10 -12.84
C VAL A 34 -7.25 -7.27 -12.48
N MET A 35 -7.09 -6.18 -11.73
CA MET A 35 -8.19 -5.28 -11.40
C MET A 35 -8.81 -4.63 -12.64
N GLY A 36 -7.97 -4.20 -13.59
CA GLY A 36 -8.41 -3.64 -14.87
C GLY A 36 -9.18 -4.66 -15.72
N LEU A 37 -8.71 -5.91 -15.79
CA LEU A 37 -9.35 -6.99 -16.55
C LEU A 37 -10.68 -7.47 -15.94
N THR A 38 -10.84 -7.35 -14.61
CA THR A 38 -12.05 -7.78 -13.90
C THR A 38 -13.15 -6.70 -13.87
N GLY A 39 -12.94 -5.56 -14.53
CA GLY A 39 -13.94 -4.48 -14.62
C GLY A 39 -14.11 -3.66 -13.33
N SER A 40 -13.20 -3.82 -12.37
CA SER A 40 -13.26 -3.11 -11.09
C SER A 40 -12.71 -1.68 -11.24
N GLY A 41 -13.54 -0.72 -11.68
CA GLY A 41 -13.19 0.70 -11.70
C GLY A 41 -12.49 1.23 -12.96
N GLY A 42 -12.39 0.42 -14.03
CA GLY A 42 -11.85 0.84 -15.33
C GLY A 42 -10.39 1.32 -15.28
N LEU A 43 -9.98 2.14 -16.25
CA LEU A 43 -8.61 2.66 -16.32
C LEU A 43 -8.25 3.53 -15.11
N ILE A 44 -9.19 4.32 -14.60
CA ILE A 44 -8.98 5.18 -13.41
C ILE A 44 -8.68 4.32 -12.18
N GLY A 45 -9.48 3.27 -11.94
CA GLY A 45 -9.27 2.33 -10.84
C GLY A 45 -7.95 1.58 -10.97
N MET A 46 -7.61 1.11 -12.17
CA MET A 46 -6.33 0.45 -12.45
C MET A 46 -5.14 1.35 -12.15
N THR A 47 -5.17 2.61 -12.61
CA THR A 47 -4.10 3.59 -12.35
C THR A 47 -3.99 3.90 -10.86
N SER A 48 -5.11 4.16 -10.19
CA SER A 48 -5.13 4.45 -8.75
C SER A 48 -4.56 3.29 -7.96
N ARG A 49 -4.95 2.06 -8.31
CA ARG A 49 -4.45 0.84 -7.66
C ARG A 49 -2.94 0.70 -7.82
N PHE A 50 -2.43 0.85 -9.04
CA PHE A 50 -1.00 0.71 -9.29
C PHE A 50 -0.19 1.75 -8.53
N VAL A 51 -0.56 3.03 -8.65
CA VAL A 51 0.15 4.14 -8.01
C VAL A 51 0.08 4.02 -6.50
N GLY A 52 -1.08 3.69 -5.94
CA GLY A 52 -1.26 3.45 -4.52
C GLY A 52 -0.36 2.33 -3.96
N SER A 53 -0.39 1.16 -4.59
CA SER A 53 0.47 0.04 -4.20
C SER A 53 1.95 0.39 -4.28
N VAL A 54 2.40 1.01 -5.38
CA VAL A 54 3.79 1.40 -5.53
C VAL A 54 4.18 2.44 -4.47
N ALA A 55 3.35 3.45 -4.24
CA ALA A 55 3.58 4.48 -3.23
C ALA A 55 3.76 3.87 -1.83
N LEU A 56 2.92 2.91 -1.45
CA LEU A 56 3.01 2.20 -0.17
C LEU A 56 4.23 1.28 -0.11
N GLY A 57 4.27 0.29 -1.00
CA GLY A 57 5.22 -0.81 -0.95
C GLY A 57 6.65 -0.38 -1.29
N LEU A 58 6.84 0.48 -2.29
CA LEU A 58 8.17 0.89 -2.73
C LEU A 58 8.83 1.78 -1.69
N THR A 59 8.06 2.70 -1.11
CA THR A 59 8.50 3.50 0.03
C THR A 59 8.88 2.60 1.20
N ALA A 60 8.04 1.62 1.55
CA ALA A 60 8.35 0.68 2.61
C ALA A 60 9.64 -0.11 2.33
N ALA A 61 9.84 -0.60 1.11
CA ALA A 61 11.04 -1.35 0.73
C ALA A 61 12.31 -0.50 0.84
N VAL A 62 12.27 0.71 0.26
CA VAL A 62 13.40 1.64 0.21
C VAL A 62 13.74 2.16 1.61
N VAL A 63 12.74 2.55 2.40
CA VAL A 63 12.96 3.00 3.78
C VAL A 63 13.51 1.84 4.61
N TYR A 64 12.90 0.66 4.52
CA TYR A 64 13.35 -0.51 5.27
C TYR A 64 14.81 -0.82 4.99
N GLN A 65 15.24 -0.87 3.74
CA GLN A 65 16.66 -1.11 3.39
C GLN A 65 17.62 -0.11 4.04
N ARG A 66 17.21 1.15 4.21
CA ARG A 66 18.04 2.21 4.81
C ARG A 66 18.05 2.21 6.34
N VAL A 67 16.96 1.76 6.98
CA VAL A 67 16.80 1.81 8.44
C VAL A 67 16.74 0.44 9.14
N ALA A 68 16.84 -0.67 8.39
CA ALA A 68 16.73 -2.04 8.88
C ALA A 68 17.75 -2.42 9.95
N ALA A 69 18.91 -1.76 9.99
CA ALA A 69 19.93 -1.98 11.03
C ALA A 69 19.44 -1.63 12.45
N ARG A 70 18.28 -0.95 12.57
CA ARG A 70 17.64 -0.62 13.85
C ARG A 70 16.43 -1.54 14.04
N GLY A 71 16.27 -2.15 15.21
CA GLY A 71 15.17 -3.11 15.51
C GLY A 71 13.73 -2.60 15.30
N ARG A 72 13.54 -1.33 14.94
CA ARG A 72 12.26 -0.70 14.57
C ARG A 72 12.10 -0.45 13.06
N GLY A 73 13.01 -0.96 12.21
CA GLY A 73 13.05 -0.63 10.79
C GLY A 73 11.77 -0.92 10.01
N LYS A 74 11.08 -2.03 10.30
CA LYS A 74 9.82 -2.40 9.64
C LYS A 74 8.66 -1.48 10.00
N VAL A 75 8.56 -1.07 11.27
CA VAL A 75 7.51 -0.14 11.71
C VAL A 75 7.70 1.22 11.06
N VAL A 76 8.93 1.74 11.08
CA VAL A 76 9.26 3.04 10.45
C VAL A 76 8.97 3.01 8.96
N SER A 77 9.32 1.93 8.27
CA SER A 77 9.08 1.82 6.83
C SER A 77 7.60 1.73 6.47
N VAL A 78 6.80 1.01 7.27
CA VAL A 78 5.34 0.97 7.11
C VAL A 78 4.74 2.36 7.33
N VAL A 79 5.09 3.05 8.43
CA VAL A 79 4.55 4.38 8.72
C VAL A 79 4.89 5.36 7.58
N ALA A 80 6.14 5.36 7.12
CA ALA A 80 6.55 6.18 5.97
C ALA A 80 5.76 5.81 4.70
N GLY A 81 5.59 4.51 4.44
CA GLY A 81 4.78 4.02 3.33
C GLY A 81 3.33 4.48 3.39
N VAL A 82 2.68 4.43 4.56
CA VAL A 82 1.28 4.87 4.73
C VAL A 82 1.13 6.38 4.51
N VAL A 83 2.12 7.17 4.94
CA VAL A 83 2.12 8.62 4.69
C VAL A 83 2.22 8.89 3.18
N VAL A 84 3.20 8.29 2.50
CA VAL A 84 3.40 8.48 1.05
C VAL A 84 2.20 7.95 0.25
N TYR A 85 1.64 6.81 0.67
CA TYR A 85 0.40 6.25 0.13
C TYR A 85 -0.77 7.25 0.21
N THR A 86 -1.00 7.81 1.39
CA THR A 86 -2.09 8.76 1.62
C THR A 86 -1.89 10.02 0.77
N LEU A 87 -0.66 10.53 0.67
CA LEU A 87 -0.35 11.68 -0.19
C LEU A 87 -0.57 11.38 -1.68
N ALA A 88 -0.23 10.16 -2.13
CA ALA A 88 -0.49 9.74 -3.50
C ALA A 88 -2.00 9.68 -3.80
N GLU A 89 -2.81 9.16 -2.87
CA GLU A 89 -4.27 9.11 -3.02
C GLU A 89 -4.91 10.52 -3.01
N VAL A 90 -4.36 11.45 -2.23
CA VAL A 90 -4.75 12.87 -2.30
C VAL A 90 -4.42 13.45 -3.67
N ALA A 91 -3.20 13.23 -4.19
CA ALA A 91 -2.79 13.72 -5.50
C ALA A 91 -3.66 13.12 -6.63
N LEU A 92 -3.95 11.83 -6.57
CA LEU A 92 -4.85 11.17 -7.52
C LEU A 92 -6.28 11.69 -7.42
N THR A 93 -6.76 12.01 -6.22
CA THR A 93 -8.08 12.64 -6.05
C THR A 93 -8.11 14.03 -6.70
N LEU A 94 -7.02 14.80 -6.65
CA LEU A 94 -6.94 16.09 -7.35
C LEU A 94 -6.95 15.95 -8.88
N ILE A 95 -6.23 14.95 -9.40
CA ILE A 95 -6.02 14.77 -10.84
C ILE A 95 -7.18 14.02 -11.50
N LEU A 96 -7.61 12.91 -10.90
CA LEU A 96 -8.60 11.98 -11.44
C LEU A 96 -9.98 12.16 -10.80
N GLY A 97 -10.05 12.74 -9.60
CA GLY A 97 -11.32 12.96 -8.90
C GLY A 97 -12.33 13.79 -9.70
N PRO A 98 -11.95 14.87 -10.42
CA PRO A 98 -12.91 15.62 -11.24
C PRO A 98 -13.56 14.75 -12.34
N LEU A 99 -12.84 13.77 -12.87
CA LEU A 99 -13.38 12.82 -13.86
C LEU A 99 -14.37 11.84 -13.23
N PHE A 100 -14.25 11.59 -11.93
CA PHE A 100 -15.09 10.66 -11.18
C PHE A 100 -16.32 11.35 -10.55
N PHE A 101 -16.13 12.51 -9.94
CA PHE A 101 -17.16 13.27 -9.23
C PHE A 101 -17.91 14.27 -10.12
N GLY A 102 -17.40 14.55 -11.33
CA GLY A 102 -17.99 15.49 -12.28
C GLY A 102 -17.44 16.91 -12.18
N ASP A 103 -16.83 17.28 -11.05
CA ASP A 103 -16.22 18.59 -10.85
C ASP A 103 -15.09 18.58 -9.80
N LEU A 104 -14.23 19.60 -9.84
CA LEU A 104 -13.09 19.75 -8.93
C LEU A 104 -13.49 20.16 -7.51
N GLN A 105 -14.57 20.94 -7.35
CA GLN A 105 -14.99 21.43 -6.04
C GLN A 105 -15.47 20.27 -5.17
N THR A 106 -16.25 19.36 -5.74
CA THR A 106 -16.67 18.12 -5.09
C THR A 106 -15.45 17.25 -4.76
N ALA A 107 -14.51 17.04 -5.70
CA ALA A 107 -13.30 16.26 -5.44
C ALA A 107 -12.50 16.82 -4.25
N LEU A 108 -12.30 18.14 -4.19
CA LEU A 108 -11.61 18.83 -3.10
C LEU A 108 -12.35 18.68 -1.76
N ALA A 109 -13.67 18.82 -1.76
CA ALA A 109 -14.49 18.70 -0.56
C ALA A 109 -14.40 17.31 0.08
N MET A 110 -14.04 16.28 -0.70
CA MET A 110 -13.91 14.90 -0.23
C MET A 110 -12.53 14.57 0.37
N ILE A 111 -11.50 15.38 0.11
CA ILE A 111 -10.12 15.04 0.47
C ILE A 111 -9.95 14.86 1.99
N LEU A 112 -10.24 15.92 2.75
CA LEU A 112 -10.04 15.90 4.21
C LEU A 112 -11.03 15.01 4.97
N PRO A 113 -12.35 15.04 4.70
CA PRO A 113 -13.29 14.25 5.50
C PRO A 113 -13.32 12.77 5.11
N VAL A 114 -12.91 12.42 3.88
CA VAL A 114 -13.10 11.06 3.35
C VAL A 114 -11.80 10.42 2.88
N VAL A 115 -11.09 11.03 1.92
CA VAL A 115 -9.92 10.40 1.27
C VAL A 115 -8.77 10.20 2.25
N VAL A 116 -8.41 11.23 3.02
CA VAL A 116 -7.29 11.16 3.96
C VAL A 116 -7.58 10.15 5.10
N PRO A 117 -8.70 10.22 5.83
CA PRO A 117 -9.00 9.27 6.89
C PRO A 117 -9.08 7.83 6.37
N PHE A 118 -9.75 7.62 5.23
CA PHE A 118 -9.90 6.30 4.64
C PHE A 118 -8.54 5.67 4.30
N ASN A 119 -7.65 6.40 3.63
CA ASN A 119 -6.38 5.86 3.18
C ASN A 119 -5.37 5.68 4.34
N LEU A 120 -5.44 6.51 5.38
CA LEU A 120 -4.69 6.29 6.62
C LEU A 120 -5.13 5.00 7.32
N ILE A 121 -6.45 4.78 7.46
CA ILE A 121 -6.98 3.56 8.08
C ILE A 121 -6.61 2.34 7.23
N LYS A 122 -6.83 2.41 5.91
CA LYS A 122 -6.53 1.32 4.99
C LYS A 122 -5.05 0.94 5.00
N GLY A 123 -4.17 1.93 4.81
CA GLY A 123 -2.73 1.72 4.87
C GLY A 123 -2.28 1.21 6.24
N GLY A 124 -2.84 1.76 7.32
CA GLY A 124 -2.56 1.33 8.69
C GLY A 124 -2.95 -0.12 8.96
N LEU A 125 -4.16 -0.55 8.56
CA LEU A 125 -4.64 -1.92 8.72
C LEU A 125 -3.75 -2.91 7.95
N ASN A 126 -3.45 -2.62 6.68
CA ASN A 126 -2.54 -3.43 5.87
C ASN A 126 -1.13 -3.48 6.49
N GLY A 127 -0.64 -2.35 7.00
CA GLY A 127 0.62 -2.23 7.70
C GLY A 127 0.71 -3.10 8.96
N VAL A 128 -0.27 -2.99 9.85
CA VAL A 128 -0.36 -3.79 11.08
C VAL A 128 -0.43 -5.28 10.74
N ALA A 129 -1.30 -5.66 9.81
CA ALA A 129 -1.43 -7.05 9.37
C ALA A 129 -0.10 -7.61 8.83
N ALA A 130 0.59 -6.87 7.96
CA ALA A 130 1.88 -7.30 7.41
C ALA A 130 2.95 -7.48 8.49
N LEU A 131 3.02 -6.56 9.47
CA LEU A 131 3.97 -6.67 10.59
C LEU A 131 3.70 -7.90 11.47
N LEU A 132 2.43 -8.19 11.75
CA LEU A 132 2.03 -9.36 12.53
C LEU A 132 2.37 -10.66 11.80
N VAL A 133 2.01 -10.75 10.52
CA VAL A 133 2.30 -11.93 9.68
C VAL A 133 3.80 -12.15 9.56
N ASP A 134 4.57 -11.11 9.25
CA ASP A 134 6.02 -11.22 9.13
C ASP A 134 6.70 -11.64 10.44
N THR A 135 6.22 -11.14 11.58
CA THR A 135 6.72 -11.51 12.90
C THR A 135 6.44 -12.99 13.18
N GLY A 136 5.21 -13.44 12.93
CA GLY A 136 4.82 -14.84 13.09
C GLY A 136 5.66 -15.79 12.24
N VAL A 137 5.83 -15.47 10.96
CA VAL A 137 6.69 -16.26 10.04
C VAL A 137 8.13 -16.30 10.55
N SER A 138 8.69 -15.16 10.97
CA SER A 138 10.06 -15.09 11.48
C SER A 138 10.29 -15.90 12.76
N VAL A 139 9.29 -15.97 13.65
CA VAL A 139 9.36 -16.79 14.86
C VAL A 139 9.31 -18.27 14.50
N TRP A 140 8.42 -18.66 13.60
CA TRP A 140 8.28 -20.04 13.17
C TRP A 140 9.55 -20.57 12.49
N THR A 141 10.11 -19.81 11.55
CA THR A 141 11.34 -20.23 10.83
C THR A 141 12.55 -20.36 11.75
N ARG A 142 12.66 -19.53 12.79
CA ARG A 142 13.75 -19.66 13.80
C ARG A 142 13.59 -20.90 14.68
N ARG A 143 12.36 -21.31 14.95
CA ARG A 143 12.09 -22.53 15.75
C ARG A 143 12.40 -23.78 14.95
N SER A 144 12.01 -23.83 13.67
CA SER A 144 12.28 -24.99 12.81
C SER A 144 13.79 -25.20 12.59
N SER A 145 14.56 -24.13 12.40
CA SER A 145 16.02 -24.23 12.19
C SER A 145 16.81 -24.66 13.44
N GLN A 146 16.20 -24.66 14.62
CA GLN A 146 16.82 -25.13 15.87
C GLN A 146 16.48 -26.59 16.20
N ALA A 147 15.50 -27.17 15.49
CA ALA A 147 15.04 -28.53 15.69
C ALA A 147 15.76 -29.54 14.75
N GLU A 148 16.50 -29.03 13.76
CA GLU A 148 17.40 -29.77 12.86
C GLU A 148 18.84 -29.71 13.37
#